data_AF-A0A2S5CRE6-F1
#
_entry.id   AF-A0A2S5CRE6-F1
#
_cell.length_a   1.000
_cell.length_b   1.000
_cell.length_c   1.000
_cell.angle_alpha   90.00
_cell.angle_beta   90.00
_cell.angle_gamma   90.00
#
_symmetry.space_group_name_H-M   'P 1'
#
loop_
_entity.id
_entity.type
_entity.pdbx_description
1 polymer ?
#
loop_
_entity_poly.entity_id
_entity_poly.type
_entity_poly.pdbx_seq_one_letter_code
_entity_poly.pdbx_strand_id
1 'polypeptide(L)'
;MKTIINYLDDLKEKTGSDYKSAQLINIEKSTISNIRKRLLMSDETAVKIAEALGIDETEILIAAAVARSSGKVLTAWVKISKAMGVAASFFLLIQSINYVWWGLELQKMHIMLN
;
A
#
# COMPACT_ATOMS: atom_id res chain seq x y z
N MET A 1 -3.04 3.49 -7.93
CA MET A 1 -3.49 3.12 -6.57
C MET A 1 -4.25 1.80 -6.70
N LYS A 2 -3.88 0.80 -5.88
CA LYS A 2 -4.60 -0.47 -5.80
C LYS A 2 -6.02 -0.25 -5.24
N THR A 3 -6.95 -1.11 -5.64
CA THR A 3 -8.32 -1.14 -5.06
C THR A 3 -8.36 -2.06 -3.84
N ILE A 4 -9.45 -2.00 -3.06
CA ILE A 4 -9.69 -2.94 -1.95
C ILE A 4 -9.59 -4.40 -2.42
N ILE A 5 -10.09 -4.71 -3.63
CA ILE A 5 -10.05 -6.06 -4.18
C ILE A 5 -8.62 -6.51 -4.45
N ASN A 6 -7.77 -5.61 -4.96
CA ASN A 6 -6.36 -5.94 -5.18
C ASN A 6 -5.67 -6.30 -3.86
N TYR A 7 -5.92 -5.57 -2.77
CA TYR A 7 -5.35 -5.91 -1.47
C TYR A 7 -5.89 -7.23 -0.90
N LEU A 8 -7.17 -7.55 -1.11
CA LEU A 8 -7.71 -8.85 -0.74
C LEU A 8 -7.10 -9.99 -1.56
N ASP A 9 -6.80 -9.75 -2.83
CA ASP A 9 -6.13 -10.71 -3.70
C ASP A 9 -4.67 -10.89 -3.31
N ASP A 10 -3.94 -9.82 -2.98
CA ASP A 10 -2.58 -9.89 -2.43
C ASP A 10 -2.57 -10.72 -1.12
N LEU A 11 -3.55 -10.50 -0.23
CA LEU A 11 -3.68 -11.25 1.01
C LEU A 11 -4.02 -12.72 0.76
N LYS A 12 -4.86 -12.99 -0.25
CA LYS A 12 -5.19 -14.35 -0.68
C LYS A 12 -3.99 -15.04 -1.31
N GLU A 13 -3.16 -14.34 -2.06
CA GLU A 13 -1.91 -14.88 -2.62
C GLU A 13 -0.96 -15.28 -1.49
N LYS A 14 -0.80 -14.40 -0.48
CA LYS A 14 0.03 -14.68 0.70
C LYS A 14 -0.45 -15.88 1.52
N THR A 15 -1.76 -16.06 1.68
CA THR A 15 -2.32 -17.10 2.58
C THR A 15 -2.84 -18.35 1.86
N GLY A 16 -3.05 -18.26 0.54
CA GLY A 16 -3.59 -19.30 -0.33
C GLY A 16 -5.12 -19.37 -0.41
N SER A 17 -5.90 -18.72 0.46
CA SER A 17 -7.37 -18.67 0.34
C SER A 17 -8.00 -17.55 1.16
N ASP A 18 -9.17 -17.07 0.74
CA ASP A 18 -9.93 -16.05 1.49
C ASP A 18 -10.27 -16.50 2.93
N TYR A 19 -10.47 -17.81 3.15
CA TYR A 19 -10.71 -18.32 4.50
C TYR A 19 -9.48 -18.15 5.40
N LYS A 20 -8.30 -18.50 4.89
CA LYS A 20 -7.03 -18.32 5.61
C LYS A 20 -6.70 -16.85 5.80
N SER A 21 -7.01 -15.99 4.82
CA SER A 21 -6.92 -14.53 4.95
C SER A 21 -7.77 -14.02 6.13
N ALA A 22 -9.03 -14.43 6.23
CA ALA A 22 -9.93 -14.01 7.30
C ALA A 22 -9.42 -14.45 8.68
N GLN A 23 -8.90 -15.66 8.78
CA GLN A 23 -8.27 -16.16 10.01
C GLN A 23 -7.02 -15.36 10.38
N LEU A 24 -6.15 -15.08 9.41
CA LEU A 24 -4.91 -14.33 9.64
C LEU A 24 -5.18 -12.94 10.24
N ILE A 25 -6.18 -12.22 9.71
CA ILE A 25 -6.53 -10.86 10.16
C ILE A 25 -7.62 -10.84 11.25
N ASN A 26 -7.97 -12.01 11.78
CA ASN A 26 -8.97 -12.20 12.83
C ASN A 26 -10.30 -11.45 12.55
N ILE A 27 -10.94 -11.81 11.44
CA ILE A 27 -12.30 -11.36 11.09
C ILE A 27 -13.16 -12.56 10.65
N GLU A 28 -14.48 -12.38 10.62
CA GLU A 28 -15.35 -13.42 10.07
C GLU A 28 -15.12 -13.63 8.56
N LYS A 29 -15.21 -14.88 8.12
CA LYS A 29 -15.16 -15.25 6.69
C LYS A 29 -16.23 -14.50 5.87
N SER A 30 -17.42 -14.32 6.47
CA SER A 30 -18.55 -13.59 5.89
C SER A 30 -18.15 -12.15 5.52
N THR A 31 -17.29 -11.51 6.31
CA THR A 31 -16.78 -10.15 6.08
C THR A 31 -16.00 -10.06 4.77
N ILE A 32 -15.07 -10.98 4.49
CA ILE A 32 -14.32 -10.96 3.21
C ILE A 32 -15.27 -11.13 2.03
N SER A 33 -16.20 -12.07 2.10
CA SER A 33 -17.20 -12.25 1.04
C SER A 33 -18.07 -11.01 0.84
N ASN A 34 -18.46 -10.32 1.91
CA ASN A 34 -19.22 -9.08 1.86
C ASN A 34 -18.41 -7.93 1.24
N ILE A 35 -17.13 -7.80 1.58
CA ILE A 35 -16.24 -6.80 0.97
C ILE A 35 -16.13 -7.05 -0.54
N ARG A 36 -15.87 -8.30 -0.95
CA ARG A 36 -15.78 -8.66 -2.38
C ARG A 36 -17.06 -8.35 -3.15
N LYS A 37 -18.23 -8.54 -2.53
CA LYS A 37 -19.53 -8.28 -3.15
C LYS A 37 -19.88 -6.80 -3.22
N ARG A 38 -19.62 -6.05 -2.14
CA ARG A 38 -20.07 -4.65 -1.99
C ARG A 38 -19.02 -3.63 -2.39
N LEU A 39 -17.78 -4.06 -2.55
CA LEU A 39 -16.62 -3.19 -2.79
C LEU A 39 -16.43 -2.13 -1.70
N LEU A 40 -16.84 -2.45 -0.47
CA LEU A 40 -16.76 -1.57 0.70
C LEU A 40 -16.12 -2.32 1.86
N MET A 41 -15.34 -1.61 2.66
CA MET A 41 -14.55 -2.15 3.76
C MET A 41 -14.48 -1.14 4.90
N SER A 42 -14.39 -1.62 6.14
CA SER A 42 -14.20 -0.76 7.31
C SER A 42 -12.73 -0.33 7.45
N ASP A 43 -12.49 0.78 8.13
CA ASP A 43 -11.14 1.31 8.31
C ASP A 43 -10.30 0.36 9.20
N GLU A 44 -10.92 -0.29 10.18
CA GLU A 44 -10.26 -1.31 11.02
C GLU A 44 -9.83 -2.54 10.23
N THR A 45 -10.66 -2.97 9.27
CA THR A 45 -10.30 -4.10 8.39
C THR A 45 -9.16 -3.68 7.45
N ALA A 46 -9.15 -2.43 6.99
CA ALA A 46 -8.08 -1.88 6.16
C ALA A 46 -6.73 -1.95 6.89
N VAL A 47 -6.66 -1.45 8.12
CA VAL A 47 -5.43 -1.46 8.95
C VAL A 47 -4.90 -2.88 9.15
N LYS A 48 -5.78 -3.82 9.54
CA LYS A 48 -5.38 -5.23 9.72
C LYS A 48 -4.82 -5.86 8.45
N ILE A 49 -5.37 -5.53 7.28
CA ILE A 49 -4.85 -6.02 5.99
C ILE A 49 -3.48 -5.40 5.70
N ALA A 50 -3.29 -4.10 5.97
CA ALA A 50 -2.00 -3.43 5.79
C ALA A 50 -0.91 -4.05 6.68
N GLU A 51 -1.20 -4.23 7.97
CA GLU A 51 -0.30 -4.91 8.92
C GLU A 51 0.05 -6.32 8.43
N ALA A 52 -0.95 -7.09 8.00
CA ALA A 52 -0.75 -8.45 7.51
C ALA A 52 0.06 -8.50 6.20
N LEU A 53 0.00 -7.47 5.36
CA LEU A 53 0.78 -7.39 4.12
C LEU A 53 2.14 -6.70 4.31
N GLY A 54 2.37 -6.00 5.41
CA GLY A 54 3.58 -5.22 5.65
C GLY A 54 3.67 -3.97 4.77
N ILE A 55 2.53 -3.34 4.48
CA ILE A 55 2.45 -2.10 3.69
C ILE A 55 1.99 -0.94 4.57
N ASP A 56 2.14 0.29 4.07
CA ASP A 56 1.65 1.48 4.77
C ASP A 56 0.12 1.50 4.84
N GLU A 57 -0.42 1.68 6.05
CA GLU A 57 -1.87 1.71 6.31
C GLU A 57 -2.60 2.77 5.50
N THR A 58 -1.94 3.90 5.21
CA THR A 58 -2.51 5.01 4.45
C THR A 58 -2.89 4.57 3.04
N GLU A 59 -2.14 3.65 2.42
CA GLU A 59 -2.42 3.19 1.06
C GLU A 59 -3.78 2.50 0.93
N ILE A 60 -4.11 1.63 1.89
CA ILE A 60 -5.38 0.90 1.88
C ILE A 60 -6.52 1.71 2.50
N LEU A 61 -6.24 2.59 3.48
CA LEU A 61 -7.22 3.52 4.03
C LEU A 61 -7.73 4.49 2.96
N ILE A 62 -6.85 5.00 2.09
CA ILE A 62 -7.28 5.83 0.97
C ILE A 62 -8.11 5.01 -0.02
N ALA A 63 -7.74 3.76 -0.31
CA ALA A 63 -8.55 2.91 -1.19
C ALA A 63 -9.96 2.65 -0.60
N ALA A 64 -10.06 2.41 0.71
CA ALA A 64 -11.32 2.29 1.43
C ALA A 64 -12.14 3.59 1.38
N ALA A 65 -11.50 4.73 1.64
CA ALA A 65 -12.13 6.05 1.59
C ALA A 65 -12.64 6.41 0.20
N VAL A 66 -11.88 6.10 -0.86
CA VAL A 66 -12.28 6.30 -2.25
C VAL A 66 -13.49 5.44 -2.59
N ALA A 67 -13.50 4.17 -2.21
CA ALA A 67 -14.59 3.25 -2.53
C ALA A 67 -15.94 3.65 -1.92
N ARG A 68 -15.93 4.24 -0.71
CA ARG A 68 -17.14 4.74 -0.04
C ARG A 68 -17.56 6.16 -0.44
N SER A 69 -16.73 6.88 -1.19
CA SER A 69 -16.94 8.29 -1.51
C SER A 69 -17.64 8.51 -2.84
N SER A 70 -18.35 9.64 -2.96
CA SER A 70 -18.96 10.09 -4.21
C SER A 70 -18.79 11.60 -4.40
N GLY A 71 -19.09 12.11 -5.60
CA GLY A 71 -19.11 13.54 -5.91
C GLY A 71 -17.78 14.26 -5.64
N LYS A 72 -17.86 15.42 -4.98
CA LYS A 72 -16.68 16.26 -4.67
C LYS A 72 -15.72 15.59 -3.68
N VAL A 73 -16.24 14.78 -2.75
CA VAL A 73 -15.42 14.07 -1.75
C VAL A 73 -14.54 13.03 -2.43
N LEU A 74 -15.11 12.23 -3.34
CA LEU A 74 -14.33 11.31 -4.17
C LEU A 74 -13.22 12.04 -4.94
N THR A 75 -13.55 13.19 -5.54
CA THR A 75 -12.58 14.01 -6.27
C THR A 75 -11.41 14.46 -5.38
N ALA A 76 -11.68 14.83 -4.12
CA ALA A 76 -10.64 15.21 -3.17
C ALA A 76 -9.72 14.03 -2.83
N TRP A 77 -10.28 12.85 -2.52
CA TRP A 77 -9.49 11.66 -2.23
C TRP A 77 -8.63 11.22 -3.42
N VAL A 78 -9.15 11.29 -4.64
CA VAL A 78 -8.39 10.97 -5.86
C VAL A 78 -7.23 11.96 -6.08
N LYS A 79 -7.39 13.24 -5.71
CA LYS A 79 -6.29 14.21 -5.75
C LYS A 79 -5.21 13.89 -4.72
N ILE A 80 -5.61 13.58 -3.49
CA ILE A 80 -4.69 13.19 -2.41
C ILE A 80 -3.89 11.94 -2.82
N SER A 81 -4.57 10.92 -3.34
CA SER A 81 -3.91 9.66 -3.73
C SER A 81 -2.90 9.85 -4.86
N LYS A 82 -3.20 10.72 -5.84
CA LYS A 82 -2.25 11.10 -6.90
C LYS A 82 -1.04 11.83 -6.35
N ALA A 83 -1.24 12.79 -5.45
CA ALA A 83 -0.16 13.54 -4.83
C ALA A 83 0.78 12.62 -4.03
N MET A 84 0.23 11.66 -3.28
CA MET A 84 1.03 10.67 -2.55
C MET A 84 1.86 9.76 -3.46
N GLY A 85 1.29 9.28 -4.58
CA GLY A 85 2.04 8.47 -5.53
C GLY A 85 3.24 9.21 -6.16
N VAL A 86 3.09 10.53 -6.40
CA VAL A 86 4.18 11.38 -6.89
C VAL A 86 5.26 11.56 -5.81
N ALA A 87 4.86 11.82 -4.56
CA ALA A 87 5.79 11.98 -3.44
C ALA A 87 6.63 10.72 -3.18
N ALA A 88 6.00 9.54 -3.18
CA ALA A 88 6.70 8.26 -3.01
C ALA A 88 7.72 8.00 -4.13
N SER A 89 7.35 8.27 -5.38
CA SER A 89 8.26 8.14 -6.53
C SER A 89 9.47 9.08 -6.43
N PHE A 90 9.24 10.32 -5.99
CA PHE A 90 10.29 11.31 -5.79
C PHE A 90 11.24 10.92 -4.65
N PHE A 91 10.71 10.38 -3.54
CA PHE A 91 11.53 9.89 -2.43
C PHE A 91 12.46 8.75 -2.87
N LEU A 92 11.96 7.78 -3.64
CA LEU A 92 12.78 6.68 -4.18
C LEU A 92 13.89 7.19 -5.11
N LEU A 93 13.61 8.20 -5.93
CA LEU A 93 14.61 8.85 -6.79
C LEU A 93 15.70 9.56 -5.97
N ILE A 94 15.34 10.26 -4.89
CA ILE A 94 16.33 10.90 -4.02
C ILE A 94 17.22 9.85 -3.35
N GLN A 95 16.63 8.76 -2.85
CA GLN A 95 17.39 7.69 -2.21
C GLN A 95 18.38 7.05 -3.18
N SER A 96 17.99 6.77 -4.42
CA SER A 96 18.89 6.17 -5.41
C SER A 96 20.07 7.08 -5.77
N ILE A 97 19.85 8.40 -5.87
CA ILE A 97 20.91 9.38 -6.12
C ILE A 97 21.94 9.37 -4.98
N ASN A 98 21.49 9.31 -3.73
CA ASN A 98 22.39 9.25 -2.58
C ASN A 98 23.32 8.03 -2.66
N TYR A 99 22.80 6.81 -2.87
CA TYR A 99 23.64 5.61 -2.95
C TYR A 99 24.72 5.69 -4.06
N VAL A 100 24.38 6.26 -5.21
CA VAL A 100 25.34 6.45 -6.32
C VAL A 100 26.45 7.43 -5.92
N TRP A 101 26.11 8.53 -5.25
CA TRP A 101 27.08 9.53 -4.82
C TRP A 101 28.07 8.97 -3.78
N TRP A 102 27.57 8.25 -2.76
CA TRP A 102 28.42 7.56 -1.78
C TRP A 102 29.34 6.52 -2.45
N GLY A 103 28.84 5.77 -3.44
CA GLY A 103 29.67 4.81 -4.20
C GLY A 103 30.81 5.48 -4.97
N LEU A 104 30.55 6.64 -5.59
CA LEU A 104 31.57 7.43 -6.29
C LEU A 104 32.59 8.05 -5.33
N GLU A 105 32.16 8.49 -4.15
CA GLU A 105 33.04 8.99 -3.08
C GLU A 105 34.02 7.89 -2.63
N LEU A 106 33.51 6.69 -2.36
CA LEU A 106 34.31 5.53 -1.94
C LEU A 106 35.32 5.12 -3.02
N GLN A 107 34.92 5.14 -4.30
CA GLN A 107 35.81 4.82 -5.41
C GLN A 107 36.94 5.86 -5.55
N LYS A 108 36.64 7.15 -5.38
CA LYS A 108 37.66 8.20 -5.37
C LYS A 108 38.66 8.02 -4.23
N MET A 109 38.20 7.67 -3.03
CA MET A 109 39.10 7.39 -1.90
C MET A 109 40.01 6.19 -2.17
N HIS A 110 39.49 5.12 -2.79
CA HIS A 110 40.30 3.95 -3.14
C HIS A 110 41.38 4.28 -4.19
N ILE A 111 41.10 5.16 -5.15
CA ILE A 111 42.09 5.60 -6.14
C ILE A 111 43.16 6.51 -5.52
N MET A 112 42.82 7.30 -4.50
CA MET A 112 43.79 8.18 -3.82
C MET A 112 44.71 7.46 -2.81
N LEU A 113 44.31 6.27 -2.35
CA LEU A 113 45.06 5.47 -1.37
C LEU A 113 45.95 4.39 -1.99
N ASN A 114 45.88 4.19 -3.31
CA ASN A 114 46.72 3.29 -4.11
C ASN A 114 47.70 4.09 -4.98
#